data_AF-A0A7S0DUZ0-F1
#
_entry.id   AF-A0A7S0DUZ0-F1
#
_cell.length_a   1.000
_cell.length_b   1.000
_cell.length_c   1.000
_cell.angle_alpha   90.00
_cell.angle_beta   90.00
_cell.angle_gamma   90.00
#
_symmetry.space_group_name_H-M   'P 1'
#
loop_
_entity.id
_entity.type
_entity.pdbx_description
1 polymer ?
#
loop_
_entity_poly.entity_id
_entity_poly.type
_entity_poly.pdbx_seq_one_letter_code
_entity_poly.pdbx_strand_id
1 'polypeptide(L)'
;NNLTFSQLVKGEDPNTDVIASQLFSVVNVLLKKDSACRERNLQIRKYKVIPLTSEIGLIEFVDEAKSLRDILVLERASSLHARFDPPNYNFSRSKSMLSCIQDQMKANYYKAKSDTERKEVVSN
;
A
#
# COMPACT_ATOMS: atom_id res chain seq x y z
N ASN A 1 -32.65 13.29 -1.34
CA ASN A 1 -31.23 13.09 -1.70
C ASN A 1 -30.84 11.64 -1.49
N ASN A 2 -30.86 10.83 -2.55
CA ASN A 2 -30.54 9.40 -2.49
C ASN A 2 -29.04 9.19 -2.74
N LEU A 3 -28.20 9.65 -1.81
CA LEU A 3 -26.76 9.42 -1.86
C LEU A 3 -26.46 8.08 -1.17
N THR A 4 -25.87 7.14 -1.90
CA THR A 4 -25.39 5.86 -1.38
C THR A 4 -23.92 5.98 -1.01
N PHE A 5 -23.54 5.62 0.22
CA PHE A 5 -22.16 5.63 0.67
C PHE A 5 -21.67 4.20 0.88
N SER A 6 -20.61 3.82 0.18
CA SER A 6 -19.99 2.50 0.35
C SER A 6 -19.03 2.54 1.54
N GLN A 7 -19.06 1.50 2.37
CA GLN A 7 -18.24 1.41 3.57
C GLN A 7 -17.59 0.02 3.64
N LEU A 8 -16.33 -0.02 4.06
CA LEU A 8 -15.58 -1.23 4.32
C LEU A 8 -15.51 -1.48 5.82
N VAL A 9 -15.90 -2.68 6.25
CA VAL A 9 -15.69 -3.15 7.62
C VAL A 9 -14.32 -3.81 7.69
N LYS A 10 -13.40 -3.21 8.46
CA LYS A 10 -12.06 -3.75 8.71
C LYS A 10 -12.08 -4.51 10.03
N GLY A 11 -11.67 -5.78 10.00
CA GLY A 11 -11.56 -6.67 11.17
C GLY A 11 -10.16 -6.71 11.78
N GLU A 12 -9.41 -5.62 11.66
CA GLU A 12 -8.07 -5.43 12.25
C GLU A 12 -8.04 -4.08 12.97
N ASP A 13 -7.02 -3.84 13.80
CA ASP A 13 -6.84 -2.59 14.56
C ASP A 13 -6.90 -1.35 13.65
N PRO A 14 -7.96 -0.53 13.75
CA PRO A 14 -8.15 0.65 12.91
C PRO A 14 -7.30 1.85 13.34
N ASN A 15 -6.61 1.79 14.49
CA ASN A 15 -5.86 2.93 15.02
C ASN A 15 -4.77 3.40 14.06
N THR A 16 -4.13 2.47 13.35
CA THR A 16 -3.11 2.80 12.35
C THR A 16 -3.68 3.65 11.21
N ASP A 17 -4.86 3.30 10.69
CA ASP A 17 -5.54 4.06 9.63
C ASP A 17 -6.05 5.42 10.13
N VAL A 18 -6.54 5.48 11.37
CA VAL A 18 -6.96 6.74 12.01
C VAL A 18 -5.77 7.71 12.12
N ILE A 19 -4.63 7.23 12.61
CA ILE A 19 -3.41 8.03 12.75
C ILE A 19 -2.93 8.53 11.38
N ALA A 20 -2.94 7.67 10.35
CA ALA A 20 -2.56 8.06 8.99
C ALA A 20 -3.49 9.15 8.44
N SER A 21 -4.81 8.99 8.59
CA SER A 21 -5.79 9.99 8.13
C SER A 21 -5.64 11.34 8.85
N GLN A 22 -5.32 11.31 10.14
CA GLN A 22 -5.02 12.50 10.93
C GLN A 22 -3.74 13.19 10.44
N LEU A 23 -2.67 12.42 10.21
CA LEU A 23 -1.42 12.94 9.66
C LEU A 23 -1.64 13.62 8.31
N PHE A 24 -2.39 12.99 7.40
CA PHE A 24 -2.71 13.59 6.10
C PHE A 24 -3.52 14.89 6.23
N SER A 25 -4.36 15.01 7.26
CA SER A 25 -5.07 16.26 7.54
C SER A 25 -4.10 17.38 7.90
N VAL A 26 -3.07 17.11 8.71
CA VAL A 26 -2.02 18.07 9.05
C VAL A 26 -1.20 18.43 7.81
N VAL A 27 -0.77 17.44 7.03
CA VAL A 27 -0.01 17.67 5.79
C VAL A 27 -0.80 18.55 4.81
N ASN A 28 -2.09 18.33 4.66
CA ASN A 28 -2.95 19.17 3.81
C ASN A 28 -3.04 20.62 4.29
N VAL A 29 -2.99 20.87 5.61
CA VAL A 29 -2.91 22.24 6.14
C VAL A 29 -1.58 22.89 5.77
N LEU A 30 -0.47 22.14 5.84
CA LEU A 30 0.85 22.63 5.46
C LEU A 30 0.94 22.93 3.96
N LEU A 31 0.43 22.05 3.10
CA LEU A 31 0.40 22.24 1.65
C LEU A 31 -0.43 23.47 1.23
N LYS A 32 -1.49 23.79 1.97
CA LYS A 32 -2.31 25.00 1.70
C LYS A 32 -1.64 26.30 2.16
N LYS A 33 -0.78 26.24 3.17
CA LYS A 33 -0.05 27.40 3.70
C LYS A 33 1.05 27.84 2.72
N ASP A 34 1.74 26.89 2.10
CA ASP A 34 2.76 27.18 1.09
C ASP A 34 2.14 27.69 -0.23
N SER A 35 2.64 28.80 -0.76
CA SER A 35 2.09 29.44 -1.97
C SER A 35 2.29 28.59 -3.22
N ALA A 36 3.48 28.01 -3.40
CA ALA A 36 3.82 27.17 -4.55
C ALA A 36 3.00 25.87 -4.58
N CYS A 37 2.73 25.27 -3.41
CA CYS A 37 1.84 24.12 -3.30
C CYS A 37 0.37 24.48 -3.52
N ARG A 38 -0.09 25.63 -3.00
CA ARG A 38 -1.47 26.11 -3.17
C ARG A 38 -1.79 26.45 -4.62
N GLU A 39 -0.88 27.10 -5.33
CA GLU A 39 -1.04 27.42 -6.76
C GLU A 39 -1.21 26.16 -7.63
N ARG A 40 -0.54 25.07 -7.25
CA ARG A 40 -0.67 23.75 -7.89
C ARG A 40 -1.83 22.91 -7.36
N ASN A 41 -2.62 23.45 -6.42
CA ASN A 41 -3.72 22.76 -5.75
C ASN A 41 -3.32 21.38 -5.18
N LEU A 42 -2.12 21.29 -4.60
CA LEU A 42 -1.62 20.04 -4.04
C LEU A 42 -2.38 19.68 -2.77
N GLN A 43 -2.96 18.48 -2.76
CA GLN A 43 -3.64 17.91 -1.61
C GLN A 43 -3.58 16.40 -1.66
N ILE A 44 -3.53 15.79 -0.49
CA ILE A 44 -3.67 14.35 -0.29
C ILE A 44 -5.15 14.07 -0.05
N ARG A 45 -5.77 13.26 -0.93
CA ARG A 45 -7.14 12.79 -0.71
C ARG A 45 -7.16 11.83 0.47
N LYS A 46 -7.90 12.18 1.51
CA LYS A 46 -8.12 11.35 2.70
C LYS A 46 -9.48 10.67 2.66
N TYR A 47 -9.61 9.56 3.36
CA TYR A 47 -10.87 8.87 3.62
C TYR A 47 -11.19 8.91 5.12
N LYS A 48 -12.47 8.77 5.46
CA LYS A 48 -12.91 8.72 6.85
C LYS A 48 -12.71 7.32 7.43
N VAL A 49 -12.16 7.27 8.64
CA VAL A 49 -12.03 6.04 9.44
C VAL A 49 -12.75 6.27 10.76
N ILE A 50 -13.62 5.33 11.14
CA ILE A 50 -14.38 5.36 12.38
C ILE A 50 -14.04 4.09 13.15
N PRO A 51 -13.21 4.16 14.21
CA PRO A 51 -12.97 3.01 15.06
C PRO A 51 -14.26 2.67 15.82
N LEU A 52 -14.65 1.40 15.81
CA LEU A 52 -15.80 0.91 16.59
C LEU A 52 -15.33 0.23 17.87
N THR A 53 -14.28 -0.59 17.76
CA THR A 53 -13.60 -1.27 18.87
C THR A 53 -12.08 -1.22 18.65
N SER A 54 -11.30 -1.84 19.53
CA SER A 54 -9.85 -1.99 19.36
C SER A 54 -9.45 -2.87 18.16
N GLU A 55 -10.37 -3.67 17.64
CA GLU A 55 -10.11 -4.67 16.59
C GLU A 55 -10.96 -4.46 15.34
N ILE A 56 -11.98 -3.59 15.41
CA ILE A 56 -12.93 -3.39 14.32
C ILE A 56 -13.09 -1.90 14.06
N GLY A 57 -13.03 -1.52 12.78
CA GLY A 57 -13.31 -0.17 12.34
C GLY A 57 -14.08 -0.12 11.02
N LEU A 58 -14.75 1.01 10.78
CA LEU A 58 -15.37 1.34 9.51
C LEU A 58 -14.47 2.27 8.73
N ILE A 59 -14.29 1.98 7.45
CA ILE A 59 -13.51 2.79 6.52
C ILE A 59 -14.43 3.21 5.38
N GLU A 60 -14.41 4.50 5.04
CA GLU A 60 -15.11 5.01 3.86
C GLU A 60 -14.51 4.40 2.60
N PHE A 61 -15.36 3.75 1.79
CA PHE A 61 -14.94 3.26 0.48
C PHE A 61 -15.11 4.37 -0.54
N VAL A 62 -14.02 4.76 -1.19
CA VAL A 62 -14.03 5.85 -2.15
C VAL A 62 -14.76 5.40 -3.42
N ASP A 63 -15.78 6.15 -3.81
CA ASP A 63 -16.54 5.88 -5.03
C ASP A 63 -15.62 5.87 -6.26
N GLU A 64 -15.88 4.92 -7.16
CA GLU A 64 -15.13 4.69 -8.41
C GLU A 64 -13.64 4.36 -8.24
N ALA A 65 -13.18 4.12 -7.01
CA ALA A 65 -11.81 3.69 -6.78
C ALA A 65 -11.55 2.31 -7.37
N LYS A 66 -10.45 2.19 -8.12
CA LYS A 66 -9.89 0.91 -8.58
C LYS A 66 -8.50 0.80 -8.01
N SER A 67 -8.14 -0.38 -7.51
CA SER A 67 -6.77 -0.58 -7.05
C SER A 67 -5.81 -0.53 -8.25
N LEU A 68 -4.61 0.00 -8.03
CA LEU A 68 -3.58 0.00 -9.07
C LEU A 68 -3.24 -1.43 -9.50
N ARG A 69 -3.32 -2.39 -8.56
CA ARG A 69 -3.17 -3.82 -8.83
C ARG A 69 -4.18 -4.30 -9.88
N ASP A 70 -5.45 -3.94 -9.74
CA ASP A 70 -6.48 -4.34 -10.71
C ASP A 70 -6.14 -3.79 -12.08
N ILE A 71 -5.71 -2.52 -12.15
CA ILE A 71 -5.36 -1.87 -13.41
C ILE A 71 -4.13 -2.54 -14.08
N LEU A 72 -3.11 -2.87 -13.30
CA LEU A 72 -1.82 -3.35 -13.84
C LEU A 72 -1.72 -4.87 -14.02
N VAL A 73 -2.37 -5.65 -13.14
CA VAL A 73 -2.08 -7.09 -12.93
C VAL A 73 -3.28 -8.00 -13.20
N LEU A 74 -4.44 -7.45 -13.62
CA LEU A 74 -5.65 -8.22 -13.95
C LEU A 74 -5.35 -9.60 -14.57
N GLU A 75 -5.94 -10.66 -14.03
CA GLU A 75 -5.61 -12.07 -14.36
C GLU A 75 -5.87 -12.47 -15.82
N ARG A 76 -6.48 -11.60 -16.63
CA ARG A 76 -6.74 -11.85 -18.04
C ARG A 76 -5.71 -11.14 -18.91
N ALA A 77 -5.58 -11.58 -20.17
CA ALA A 77 -4.70 -11.06 -21.24
C ALA A 77 -4.86 -9.55 -21.58
N SER A 78 -5.55 -8.79 -20.74
CA SER A 78 -5.80 -7.36 -20.87
C SER A 78 -5.11 -6.51 -19.81
N SER A 79 -4.29 -7.07 -18.91
CA SER A 79 -3.55 -6.27 -17.94
C SER A 79 -2.66 -5.24 -18.65
N LEU A 80 -2.60 -4.01 -18.13
CA LEU A 80 -1.79 -2.97 -18.79
C LEU A 80 -0.32 -3.37 -18.86
N HIS A 81 0.20 -4.06 -17.84
CA HIS A 81 1.56 -4.55 -17.85
C HIS A 81 1.82 -5.57 -18.97
N ALA A 82 0.91 -6.54 -19.17
CA ALA A 82 1.06 -7.50 -20.26
C ALA A 82 0.89 -6.89 -21.66
N ARG A 83 0.20 -5.74 -21.77
CA ARG A 83 0.02 -5.03 -23.05
C ARG A 83 1.26 -4.22 -23.47
N PHE A 84 1.96 -3.61 -22.51
CA PHE A 84 3.03 -2.65 -22.78
C PHE A 84 4.44 -3.16 -22.46
N ASP A 85 4.59 -4.23 -21.66
CA ASP A 85 5.89 -4.76 -21.22
C ASP A 85 6.31 -6.03 -22.00
N PRO A 86 7.61 -6.38 -22.07
CA PRO A 86 8.07 -7.61 -22.71
C PRO A 86 7.47 -8.85 -22.03
N PRO A 87 7.23 -9.94 -22.78
CA PRO A 87 6.48 -11.12 -22.33
C PRO A 87 7.13 -11.92 -21.17
N ASN A 88 8.32 -11.53 -20.73
CA ASN A 88 9.14 -12.29 -19.79
C ASN A 88 8.92 -11.91 -18.32
N TYR A 89 8.34 -10.74 -18.04
CA TYR A 89 8.06 -10.29 -16.69
C TYR A 89 6.54 -10.28 -16.47
N ASN A 90 6.06 -11.21 -15.64
CA ASN A 90 4.67 -11.26 -15.24
C ASN A 90 4.59 -11.30 -13.72
N PHE A 91 3.46 -10.83 -13.17
CA PHE A 91 3.28 -10.71 -11.72
C PHE A 91 3.54 -12.03 -10.98
N SER A 92 3.08 -13.16 -11.53
CA SER A 92 3.25 -14.48 -10.93
C SER A 92 4.74 -14.86 -10.82
N ARG A 93 5.48 -14.74 -11.93
CA ARG A 93 6.91 -15.04 -12.00
C ARG A 93 7.72 -14.14 -11.08
N SER A 94 7.45 -12.83 -11.08
CA SER A 94 8.13 -11.87 -10.20
C SER A 94 7.85 -12.19 -8.73
N LYS A 95 6.61 -12.54 -8.38
CA LYS A 95 6.24 -12.96 -7.02
C LYS A 95 6.98 -14.24 -6.60
N SER A 96 7.02 -15.25 -7.47
CA SER A 96 7.75 -16.50 -7.21
C SER A 96 9.25 -16.27 -7.03
N MET A 97 9.85 -15.43 -7.88
CA MET A 97 11.28 -15.10 -7.80
C MET A 97 11.61 -14.39 -6.47
N LEU A 98 10.81 -13.38 -6.09
CA LEU A 98 10.99 -12.67 -4.82
C LEU A 98 10.79 -13.59 -3.61
N SER A 99 9.81 -14.49 -3.65
CA SER A 99 9.61 -15.49 -2.59
C SER A 99 10.82 -16.40 -2.42
N CYS A 100 11.38 -16.90 -3.53
CA CYS A 100 12.56 -17.76 -3.48
C CYS A 100 13.79 -17.03 -2.90
N ILE A 101 14.01 -15.78 -3.31
CA ILE A 101 15.09 -14.94 -2.77
C ILE A 101 14.89 -14.70 -1.26
N GLN A 102 13.66 -14.40 -0.84
CA GLN A 102 13.34 -14.17 0.57
C GLN A 102 13.60 -15.43 1.41
N ASP A 103 13.28 -16.62 0.90
CA ASP A 103 13.54 -17.88 1.58
C ASP A 103 15.04 -18.20 1.65
N GLN A 104 15.80 -17.90 0.59
CA GLN A 104 17.26 -17.99 0.58
C GLN A 104 17.89 -17.06 1.62
N MET A 105 17.44 -15.80 1.69
CA MET A 105 17.91 -14.83 2.68
C MET A 105 17.64 -15.30 4.11
N LYS A 106 16.44 -15.82 4.39
CA LYS A 106 16.12 -16.40 5.70
C LYS A 106 17.01 -17.60 6.02
N ALA A 107 17.20 -18.51 5.07
CA ALA A 107 18.05 -19.69 5.27
C ALA A 107 19.51 -19.30 5.55
N ASN A 108 20.03 -18.29 4.86
CA ASN A 108 21.39 -17.78 5.09
C ASN A 108 21.52 -17.10 6.45
N TYR A 109 20.52 -16.31 6.86
CA TYR A 109 20.48 -15.69 8.18
C TYR A 109 20.55 -16.70 9.33
N TYR A 110 19.78 -17.80 9.26
CA TYR A 110 19.80 -18.84 10.29
C TYR A 110 21.05 -19.74 10.26
N LYS A 111 21.80 -19.75 9.15
CA LYS A 111 23.07 -20.48 9.02
C LYS A 111 24.29 -19.70 9.54
N ALA A 112 24.19 -18.38 9.66
CA ALA A 112 25.26 -17.55 10.21
C ALA A 112 25.47 -17.86 11.70
N LYS A 113 26.73 -18.11 12.07
CA LYS A 113 27.11 -18.57 13.43
C LYS A 113 27.44 -17.42 14.37
N SER A 114 27.76 -16.23 13.85
CA SER A 114 28.02 -15.02 14.64
C SER A 114 27.13 -13.84 14.24
N ASP A 115 26.87 -12.93 15.18
CA ASP A 115 26.05 -11.74 14.93
C ASP A 115 26.70 -10.75 13.93
N THR A 116 28.02 -10.84 13.74
CA THR A 116 28.76 -10.08 12.72
C THR A 116 28.44 -10.60 11.31
N GLU A 117 28.44 -11.93 11.11
CA GLU A 117 28.08 -12.57 9.84
C GLU A 117 26.60 -12.31 9.47
N ARG A 118 25.71 -12.27 10.46
CA ARG A 118 24.29 -11.93 10.21
C ARG A 118 24.11 -10.52 9.66
N LYS A 119 24.92 -9.56 10.12
CA LYS A 119 24.86 -8.16 9.64
C LYS A 119 25.41 -8.03 8.21
N GLU A 120 26.41 -8.83 7.84
CA GLU A 120 26.93 -8.86 6.46
C GLU A 120 25.95 -9.52 5.47
N VAL A 121 25.22 -10.55 5.89
CA VAL A 121 24.21 -11.23 5.04
C VAL A 121 22.99 -10.35 4.74
N VAL A 122 22.66 -9.39 5.61
CA VAL A 122 21.54 -8.45 5.40
C VAL A 122 21.96 -7.23 4.56
N SER A 123 23.27 -6.96 4.47
CA SER A 123 23.80 -5.75 3.82
C SER A 123 24.24 -5.96 2.37
N ASN A 124 24.27 -7.21 1.88
CA ASN A 124 24.56 -7.59 0.49
C ASN A 124 23.28 -8.09 -0.20
#